data_AF-A0A1H8Q0V3-F1
#
_entry.id   AF-A0A1H8Q0V3-F1
#
_cell.length_a   1.000
_cell.length_b   1.000
_cell.length_c   1.000
_cell.angle_alpha   90.00
_cell.angle_beta   90.00
_cell.angle_gamma   90.00
#
_symmetry.space_group_name_H-M   'P 1'
#
loop_
_entity.id
_entity.type
_entity.pdbx_description
1 polymer ?
#
loop_
_entity_poly.entity_id
_entity_poly.type
_entity_poly.pdbx_seq_one_letter_code
_entity_poly.pdbx_strand_id
1 'polypeptide(L)'
;MNNEDKYNGILSLGQIQPKILVTILFYAGIITIIYWSIPFGRYISITNKYMKSVQITEGMYTGVAVENRFLGIIAGIIFFLILSVVWKVFCELLLLIFVAFRTYINKNKQ
;
A
#
# COMPACT_ATOMS: atom_id res chain seq x y z
N MET A 1 24.50 -19.55 5.16
CA MET A 1 24.00 -18.23 4.69
C MET A 1 23.63 -17.46 5.95
N ASN A 2 24.54 -16.61 6.42
CA ASN A 2 24.61 -16.17 7.82
C ASN A 2 23.68 -14.96 8.06
N ASN A 3 22.87 -15.01 9.12
CA ASN A 3 21.91 -13.96 9.45
C ASN A 3 22.55 -12.66 9.99
N GLU A 4 23.88 -12.63 10.16
CA GLU A 4 24.62 -11.50 10.75
C GLU A 4 24.84 -10.34 9.75
N ASP A 5 24.90 -10.61 8.44
CA ASP A 5 25.10 -9.56 7.42
C ASP A 5 23.88 -8.66 7.24
N LYS A 6 22.68 -9.15 7.59
CA LYS A 6 21.43 -8.41 7.44
C LYS A 6 21.28 -7.28 8.47
N TYR A 7 21.89 -7.42 9.65
CA TYR A 7 21.83 -6.41 10.73
C TYR A 7 22.94 -5.37 10.63
N ASN A 8 24.09 -5.72 10.06
CA ASN A 8 25.19 -4.78 9.81
C ASN A 8 24.84 -3.71 8.76
N GLY A 9 23.93 -4.01 7.82
CA GLY A 9 23.38 -3.04 6.87
C GLY A 9 22.46 -1.99 7.50
N ILE A 10 21.78 -2.33 8.61
CA ILE A 10 20.92 -1.40 9.35
C ILE A 10 21.80 -0.48 10.22
N LEU A 11 22.87 -0.97 10.84
CA LEU A 11 23.75 -0.13 11.67
C LEU A 11 24.58 0.90 10.85
N SER A 12 24.73 0.70 9.54
CA SER A 12 25.33 1.65 8.59
C SER A 12 24.42 2.84 8.23
N LEU A 13 23.19 2.89 8.75
CA LEU A 13 22.20 3.96 8.53
C LEU A 13 22.72 5.40 8.73
N GLY A 14 23.74 5.59 9.55
CA GLY A 14 24.36 6.89 9.79
C GLY A 14 25.10 7.48 8.57
N GLN A 15 25.61 6.64 7.66
CA GLN A 15 26.43 7.07 6.51
C GLN A 15 25.70 7.05 5.17
N ILE A 16 24.55 6.38 5.09
CA ILE A 16 23.80 6.24 3.83
C ILE A 16 23.07 7.54 3.49
N GLN A 17 23.07 7.90 2.21
CA GLN A 17 22.33 9.06 1.71
C GLN A 17 20.83 8.93 2.03
N PRO A 18 20.17 9.99 2.55
CA PRO A 18 18.76 9.93 2.96
C PRO A 18 17.81 9.52 1.82
N LYS A 19 18.19 9.77 0.56
CA LYS A 19 17.46 9.31 -0.63
C LYS A 19 17.34 7.79 -0.70
N ILE A 20 18.41 7.04 -0.43
CA ILE A 20 18.41 5.57 -0.53
C ILE A 20 17.51 4.96 0.55
N LEU A 21 17.56 5.51 1.76
CA LEU A 21 16.75 5.04 2.87
C LEU A 21 15.25 5.16 2.56
N VAL A 22 14.85 6.29 1.97
CA VAL A 22 13.44 6.53 1.67
C VAL A 22 12.96 5.75 0.46
N THR A 23 13.83 5.43 -0.50
CA THR A 23 13.49 4.47 -1.56
C THR A 23 13.17 3.09 -0.99
N ILE A 24 13.97 2.59 -0.02
CA ILE A 24 13.72 1.29 0.63
C ILE A 24 12.41 1.33 1.42
N LEU A 25 12.19 2.41 2.18
CA LEU A 25 10.97 2.59 2.98
C LEU A 25 9.72 2.71 2.10
N PHE A 26 9.84 3.39 0.96
CA PHE A 26 8.78 3.48 -0.03
C PHE A 26 8.42 2.10 -0.57
N TYR A 27 9.41 1.30 -0.96
CA TYR A 27 9.17 -0.03 -1.50
C TYR A 27 8.56 -0.98 -0.46
N ALA A 28 9.03 -0.92 0.80
CA ALA A 28 8.45 -1.68 1.91
C ALA A 28 6.98 -1.30 2.14
N GLY A 29 6.66 0.00 2.11
CA GLY A 29 5.30 0.48 2.25
C GLY A 29 4.37 0.06 1.12
N ILE A 30 4.82 0.12 -0.13
CA ILE A 30 4.03 -0.35 -1.29
C ILE A 30 3.66 -1.82 -1.13
N ILE A 31 4.59 -2.67 -0.67
CA ILE A 31 4.30 -4.09 -0.40
C ILE A 31 3.19 -4.24 0.66
N THR A 32 3.27 -3.47 1.75
CA THR A 32 2.22 -3.47 2.79
C THR A 32 0.87 -3.01 2.23
N ILE A 33 0.85 -1.96 1.41
CA ILE A 33 -0.39 -1.41 0.83
C ILE A 33 -1.03 -2.42 -0.14
N ILE A 34 -0.23 -3.11 -0.97
CA ILE A 34 -0.73 -4.16 -1.86
C ILE A 34 -1.38 -5.28 -1.05
N TYR A 35 -0.75 -5.72 0.04
CA TYR A 35 -1.28 -6.78 0.89
C TYR A 35 -2.66 -6.43 1.48
N TRP A 36 -2.86 -5.19 1.91
CA TRP A 36 -4.14 -4.70 2.44
C TRP A 36 -5.20 -4.38 1.38
N SER A 37 -4.80 -4.07 0.14
CA SER A 37 -5.73 -3.73 -0.93
C SER A 37 -6.56 -4.94 -1.42
N ILE A 38 -5.96 -6.15 -1.43
CA ILE A 38 -6.63 -7.37 -1.87
C ILE A 38 -7.89 -7.72 -1.04
N PRO A 39 -7.84 -7.79 0.31
CA PRO A 39 -9.03 -8.08 1.10
C PRO A 39 -10.07 -6.95 1.01
N PHE A 40 -9.64 -5.69 0.84
CA PHE A 40 -10.55 -4.55 0.67
C PHE A 40 -11.35 -4.63 -0.63
N GLY A 41 -10.70 -4.91 -1.76
CA GLY A 41 -11.40 -5.09 -3.04
C GLY A 41 -12.37 -6.27 -3.01
N ARG A 42 -12.01 -7.37 -2.34
CA ARG A 42 -12.91 -8.51 -2.10
C ARG A 42 -14.11 -8.13 -1.25
N TYR A 43 -13.90 -7.39 -0.17
CA TYR A 43 -15.00 -6.92 0.69
C TYR A 43 -16.03 -6.12 -0.12
N ILE A 44 -15.58 -5.16 -0.94
CA ILE A 44 -16.47 -4.35 -1.76
C ILE A 44 -17.22 -5.20 -2.81
N SER A 45 -16.56 -6.19 -3.42
CA SER A 45 -17.17 -7.13 -4.38
C SER A 45 -18.32 -7.94 -3.77
N ILE A 46 -18.17 -8.37 -2.51
CA ILE A 46 -19.15 -9.22 -1.82
C ILE A 46 -20.31 -8.38 -1.28
N THR A 47 -20.02 -7.18 -0.76
CA THR A 47 -21.03 -6.29 -0.19
C THR A 47 -21.91 -5.66 -1.27
N ASN A 48 -21.36 -5.35 -2.45
CA ASN A 48 -22.12 -4.78 -3.55
C ASN A 48 -22.53 -5.87 -4.55
N LYS A 49 -23.63 -6.55 -4.26
CA LYS A 49 -24.22 -7.53 -5.20
C LYS A 49 -25.13 -6.84 -6.20
N TYR A 50 -25.19 -7.38 -7.40
CA TYR A 50 -26.17 -6.97 -8.41
C TYR A 50 -27.08 -8.16 -8.77
N MET A 51 -28.32 -7.84 -9.15
CA MET A 51 -29.29 -8.85 -9.58
C MET A 51 -29.00 -9.18 -11.04
N LYS A 52 -28.55 -10.42 -11.30
CA LYS A 52 -28.41 -10.95 -12.65
C LYS A 52 -29.66 -11.75 -12.99
N SER A 53 -30.35 -11.37 -14.06
CA SER A 53 -31.42 -12.19 -14.61
C SER A 53 -30.82 -13.43 -15.26
N VAL A 54 -31.30 -14.61 -14.86
CA VAL A 54 -30.94 -15.90 -15.45
C VAL A 54 -32.20 -16.65 -15.81
N GLN A 55 -32.17 -17.27 -16.98
CA GLN A 55 -33.28 -18.04 -17.50
C GLN A 55 -33.30 -19.42 -16.85
N ILE A 56 -34.43 -19.79 -16.25
CA ILE A 56 -34.61 -21.10 -15.60
C ILE A 56 -35.23 -22.11 -16.59
N THR A 57 -36.12 -21.63 -17.47
CA THR A 57 -36.84 -22.40 -18.49
C THR A 57 -37.28 -21.44 -19.61
N GLU A 58 -37.65 -21.92 -20.80
CA GLU A 58 -38.14 -21.08 -21.90
C GLU A 58 -39.16 -20.03 -21.43
N GLY A 59 -38.81 -18.75 -21.54
CA GLY A 59 -39.65 -17.61 -21.14
C GLY A 59 -39.65 -17.23 -19.66
N MET A 60 -39.08 -18.03 -18.74
CA MET A 60 -39.03 -17.73 -17.31
C MET A 60 -37.63 -17.31 -16.83
N TYR A 61 -37.57 -16.10 -16.25
CA TYR A 61 -36.34 -15.49 -15.73
C TYR A 61 -36.44 -15.30 -14.22
N THR A 62 -35.35 -15.59 -13.49
CA THR A 62 -35.20 -15.25 -12.07
C THR A 62 -34.00 -14.36 -11.85
N GLY A 63 -34.08 -13.50 -10.84
CA GLY A 63 -32.95 -12.69 -10.39
C GLY A 63 -32.10 -13.45 -9.39
N VAL A 64 -30.83 -13.67 -9.72
CA VAL A 64 -29.84 -14.21 -8.78
C VAL A 64 -28.91 -13.07 -8.35
N ALA A 65 -28.69 -12.94 -7.05
CA ALA A 65 -27.72 -11.98 -6.52
C ALA A 65 -26.29 -12.48 -6.79
N VAL A 66 -25.57 -11.76 -7.66
CA VAL A 66 -24.19 -12.08 -8.04
C VAL A 66 -23.24 -11.01 -7.50
N GLU A 67 -22.07 -11.44 -7.04
CA GLU A 67 -21.01 -10.54 -6.58
C GLU A 67 -20.53 -9.63 -7.71
N ASN A 68 -20.38 -8.33 -7.42
CA ASN A 68 -19.86 -7.39 -8.39
C ASN A 68 -18.33 -7.34 -8.33
N ARG A 69 -17.69 -8.36 -8.93
CA ARG A 69 -16.23 -8.45 -9.00
C ARG A 69 -15.59 -7.25 -9.70
N PHE A 70 -16.27 -6.70 -10.71
CA PHE A 70 -15.78 -5.54 -11.45
C PHE A 70 -15.72 -4.29 -10.56
N LEU A 71 -16.78 -4.05 -9.78
CA LEU A 71 -16.81 -2.96 -8.81
C LEU A 71 -15.76 -3.14 -7.72
N GLY A 72 -15.56 -4.37 -7.24
CA GLY A 72 -14.52 -4.69 -6.26
C GLY A 72 -13.10 -4.38 -6.75
N ILE A 73 -12.80 -4.70 -8.02
CA ILE A 73 -11.50 -4.38 -8.64
C ILE A 73 -11.32 -2.87 -8.76
N ILE A 74 -12.32 -2.14 -9.27
CA ILE A 74 -12.25 -0.68 -9.42
C ILE A 74 -12.04 -0.01 -8.07
N ALA A 75 -12.84 -0.39 -7.07
CA ALA A 75 -12.72 0.17 -5.72
C ALA A 75 -11.35 -0.15 -5.10
N GLY A 76 -10.82 -1.36 -5.30
CA GLY A 76 -9.48 -1.74 -4.86
C GLY A 76 -8.38 -0.91 -5.50
N ILE A 77 -8.47 -0.63 -6.81
CA ILE A 77 -7.50 0.22 -7.52
C ILE A 77 -7.55 1.66 -7.00
N ILE A 78 -8.74 2.23 -6.85
CA ILE A 78 -8.92 3.59 -6.32
C ILE A 78 -8.34 3.69 -4.92
N PHE A 79 -8.65 2.73 -4.05
CA PHE A 79 -8.15 2.69 -2.68
C PHE A 79 -6.62 2.55 -2.62
N PHE A 80 -6.05 1.69 -3.48
CA PHE A 80 -4.61 1.55 -3.63
C PHE A 80 -3.92 2.87 -4.03
N LEU A 81 -4.49 3.60 -4.99
CA LEU A 81 -3.96 4.90 -5.42
C LEU A 81 -3.99 5.92 -4.29
N ILE A 82 -5.10 6.04 -3.57
CA ILE A 82 -5.24 6.97 -2.44
C ILE A 82 -4.21 6.66 -1.35
N LEU A 83 -4.11 5.38 -0.94
CA LEU A 83 -3.13 4.95 0.06
C LEU A 83 -1.70 5.20 -0.39
N SER A 84 -1.38 4.96 -1.67
CA SER A 84 -0.05 5.21 -2.22
C SER A 84 0.32 6.69 -2.16
N VAL A 85 -0.63 7.59 -2.44
CA VAL A 85 -0.43 9.05 -2.31
C VAL A 85 -0.20 9.44 -0.85
N VAL A 86 -1.06 8.97 0.06
CA VAL A 86 -0.92 9.24 1.50
C VAL A 86 0.44 8.73 2.00
N TRP A 87 0.83 7.52 1.61
CA TRP A 87 2.12 6.94 1.98
C TRP A 87 3.30 7.76 1.46
N LYS A 88 3.22 8.25 0.22
CA LYS A 88 4.25 9.13 -0.34
C LYS A 88 4.41 10.41 0.50
N VAL A 89 3.32 11.03 0.94
CA VAL A 89 3.37 12.21 1.81
C VAL A 89 4.06 11.89 3.13
N PHE A 90 3.77 10.73 3.74
CA PHE A 90 4.48 10.27 4.94
C PHE A 90 5.98 10.08 4.70
N CYS A 91 6.39 9.51 3.56
CA CYS A 91 7.80 9.36 3.20
C CYS A 91 8.53 10.71 3.07
N GLU A 92 7.89 11.71 2.46
CA GLU A 92 8.47 13.06 2.33
C GLU A 92 8.58 13.77 3.69
N LEU A 93 7.57 13.63 4.55
CA LEU A 93 7.61 14.16 5.93
C LEU A 93 8.79 13.57 6.72
N LEU A 94 8.99 12.26 6.59
CA LEU A 94 10.04 11.52 7.28
C LEU A 94 11.44 11.91 6.78
N LEU A 95 11.59 12.17 5.47
CA LEU A 95 12.81 12.78 4.91
C LEU A 95 13.14 14.13 5.54
N LEU A 96 12.13 15.00 5.66
CA LEU A 96 12.31 16.35 6.17
C LEU A 96 12.77 16.32 7.64
N ILE A 97 12.18 15.42 8.43
CA ILE A 97 12.60 15.16 9.82
C ILE A 97 14.07 14.71 9.87
N PHE A 98 14.47 13.74 9.04
CA PHE A 98 15.86 13.26 9.02
C PHE A 98 16.86 14.36 8.63
N VAL A 99 16.52 15.21 7.67
CA VAL A 99 17.36 16.35 7.27
C VAL A 99 17.49 17.34 8.43
N ALA A 100 16.39 17.66 9.10
CA ALA A 100 16.40 18.56 10.26
C ALA A 100 17.29 18.02 11.39
N PHE A 101 17.18 16.71 11.71
CA PHE A 101 18.03 16.06 12.70
C PHE A 101 19.52 16.11 12.35
N ARG A 102 19.88 15.86 11.08
CA ARG A 102 21.28 15.96 10.64
C ARG A 102 21.84 17.36 10.83
N THR A 103 21.08 18.40 10.47
CA THR A 103 21.49 19.80 10.65
C THR A 103 21.66 20.15 12.12
N TYR A 104 20.76 19.69 12.98
CA TYR A 104 20.85 19.93 14.43
C TYR A 104 22.09 19.29 15.05
N ILE A 105 22.37 18.01 14.73
CA ILE A 105 23.55 17.31 15.25
C ILE A 105 24.85 17.97 14.77
N ASN A 106 24.91 18.41 13.51
CA ASN A 106 26.11 19.04 12.97
C ASN A 106 26.39 20.40 13.63
N LYS A 107 25.34 21.16 13.94
CA LYS A 107 25.46 22.46 14.64
C LYS A 107 25.94 22.32 16.10
N ASN A 108 25.62 21.22 16.77
CA ASN A 108 26.04 20.95 18.15
C ASN A 108 27.43 20.29 18.28
N LYS A 109 28.02 19.84 17.17
CA LYS A 109 29.39 19.30 17.15
C LYS A 109 30.46 20.35 16.83
N GLN A 110 30.05 21.55 16.42
CA GLN A 110 30.90 22.71 16.15
C GLN A 110 30.96 23.61 17.37
#